data_AF-A0A1I2GNZ6-F1
#
_entry.id   AF-A0A1I2GNZ6-F1
#
_cell.length_a   1.000
_cell.length_b   1.000
_cell.length_c   1.000
_cell.angle_alpha   90.00
_cell.angle_beta   90.00
_cell.angle_gamma   90.00
#
_symmetry.space_group_name_H-M   'P 1'
#
loop_
_entity.id
_entity.type
_entity.pdbx_description
1 polymer ?
#
loop_
_entity_poly.entity_id
_entity_poly.type
_entity_poly.pdbx_seq_one_letter_code
_entity_poly.pdbx_strand_id
1 'polypeptide(L)'
;MTRPRALFALFALALAACNAEAYDNNDTELAVRQKAKEMCSCLFVMELSEQECAAWTRVSPDVAKATIDREHKRVHAVALGFWAADARFDGRHGCVHD
;
A
#
# COMPACT_ATOMS: atom_id res chain seq x y z
N MET A 1 -19.96 26.77 40.90
CA MET A 1 -20.94 26.46 39.84
C MET A 1 -20.19 26.18 38.54
N THR A 2 -19.67 24.96 38.40
CA THR A 2 -18.92 24.49 37.23
C THR A 2 -19.88 24.31 36.07
N ARG A 3 -19.66 25.07 34.99
CA ARG A 3 -20.58 25.21 33.85
C ARG A 3 -20.63 23.89 33.05
N PRO A 4 -21.74 23.12 33.07
CA PRO A 4 -21.86 21.88 32.29
C PRO A 4 -21.72 22.13 30.78
N ARG A 5 -21.99 23.37 30.33
CA ARG A 5 -21.79 23.82 28.95
C ARG A 5 -20.33 23.74 28.46
N ALA A 6 -19.37 24.02 29.34
CA ALA A 6 -17.95 23.96 28.96
C ALA A 6 -17.49 22.51 28.77
N LEU A 7 -17.95 21.61 29.65
CA LEU A 7 -17.72 20.17 29.54
C LEU A 7 -18.37 19.57 28.29
N PHE A 8 -19.60 19.98 27.95
CA PHE A 8 -20.26 19.57 26.72
C PHE A 8 -19.54 20.06 25.46
N ALA A 9 -19.05 21.30 25.46
CA ALA A 9 -18.29 21.84 24.33
C ALA A 9 -16.95 21.10 24.14
N LEU A 10 -16.23 20.81 25.23
CA LEU A 10 -14.99 20.03 25.21
C LEU A 10 -15.22 18.60 24.73
N PHE A 11 -16.32 17.96 25.16
CA PHE A 11 -16.68 16.62 24.72
C PHE A 11 -17.06 16.57 23.23
N ALA A 12 -17.79 17.57 22.74
CA ALA A 12 -18.12 17.68 21.31
C ALA A 12 -16.88 17.92 20.45
N LEU A 13 -15.93 18.74 20.91
CA LEU A 13 -14.63 18.94 20.25
C LEU A 13 -13.79 17.67 20.20
N ALA A 14 -13.79 16.88 21.28
CA ALA A 14 -13.08 15.59 21.32
C ALA A 14 -13.71 14.57 20.36
N LEU A 15 -15.04 14.52 20.23
CA LEU A 15 -15.73 13.67 19.25
C LEU A 15 -15.49 14.11 17.81
N ALA A 16 -15.40 15.42 17.54
CA ALA A 16 -15.09 15.93 16.21
C ALA A 16 -13.63 15.67 15.80
N ALA A 17 -12.71 15.57 16.77
CA ALA A 17 -11.33 15.15 16.54
C ALA A 17 -11.18 13.64 16.27
N CYS A 18 -12.22 12.84 16.54
CA CYS A 18 -12.29 11.42 16.17
C CYS A 18 -12.70 11.17 14.71
N ASN A 19 -12.61 12.19 13.83
CA ASN A 19 -12.56 11.92 12.39
C ASN A 19 -11.16 11.40 12.08
N ALA A 20 -10.94 10.12 12.37
CA ALA A 20 -9.79 9.38 11.92
C ALA A 20 -9.71 9.51 10.39
N GLU A 21 -8.55 9.92 9.86
CA GLU A 21 -8.28 9.86 8.43
C GLU A 21 -8.53 8.44 7.95
N ALA A 22 -9.70 8.22 7.34
CA ALA A 22 -9.98 6.98 6.65
C ALA A 22 -9.17 7.02 5.35
N TYR A 23 -8.36 5.98 5.12
CA TYR A 23 -7.74 5.81 3.82
C TYR A 23 -8.84 5.63 2.78
N ASP A 24 -8.84 6.48 1.75
CA ASP A 24 -9.75 6.37 0.61
C ASP A 24 -9.22 5.33 -0.39
N ASN A 25 -9.05 4.10 0.09
CA ASN A 25 -8.70 2.94 -0.73
C ASN A 25 -9.46 1.70 -0.25
N ASN A 26 -9.68 0.76 -1.17
CA ASN A 26 -10.25 -0.54 -0.81
C ASN A 26 -9.13 -1.59 -0.68
N ASP A 27 -9.46 -2.73 -0.08
CA ASP A 27 -8.51 -3.83 0.15
C ASP A 27 -7.84 -4.33 -1.13
N THR A 28 -8.54 -4.27 -2.27
CA THR A 28 -8.00 -4.70 -3.56
C THR A 28 -6.95 -3.72 -4.06
N GLU A 29 -7.22 -2.41 -3.98
CA GLU A 29 -6.22 -1.39 -4.32
C GLU A 29 -4.99 -1.51 -3.42
N LEU A 30 -5.19 -1.70 -2.11
CA LEU A 30 -4.10 -1.90 -1.18
C LEU A 30 -3.27 -3.14 -1.53
N ALA A 31 -3.92 -4.28 -1.80
CA ALA A 31 -3.25 -5.51 -2.16
C ALA A 31 -2.44 -5.37 -3.47
N VAL A 32 -2.96 -4.66 -4.46
CA VAL A 32 -2.26 -4.43 -5.75
C VAL A 32 -1.04 -3.54 -5.56
N ARG A 33 -1.18 -2.43 -4.80
CA ARG A 33 -0.05 -1.55 -4.48
C ARG A 33 1.02 -2.31 -3.67
N GLN A 34 0.61 -3.05 -2.64
CA GLN A 34 1.52 -3.89 -1.87
C GLN A 34 2.25 -4.90 -2.77
N LYS A 35 1.52 -5.61 -3.65
CA LYS A 35 2.10 -6.58 -4.58
C LYS A 35 3.18 -5.95 -5.45
N ALA A 36 2.94 -4.78 -6.05
CA ALA A 36 3.92 -4.07 -6.86
C ALA A 36 5.17 -3.70 -6.06
N LYS A 37 4.99 -3.04 -4.90
CA LYS A 37 6.10 -2.52 -4.09
C LYS A 37 6.95 -3.61 -3.46
N GLU A 38 6.32 -4.63 -2.89
CA GLU A 38 7.03 -5.73 -2.24
C GLU A 38 7.75 -6.62 -3.26
N MET A 39 7.16 -6.85 -4.43
CA MET A 39 7.82 -7.61 -5.49
C MET A 39 9.02 -6.84 -6.05
N CYS A 40 8.88 -5.52 -6.27
CA CYS A 40 9.98 -4.66 -6.66
C CYS A 40 11.11 -4.68 -5.61
N SER A 41 10.77 -4.50 -4.34
CA SER A 41 11.76 -4.45 -3.25
C SER A 41 12.49 -5.79 -3.11
N CYS A 42 11.74 -6.89 -3.16
CA CYS A 42 12.33 -8.23 -3.12
C CYS A 42 13.31 -8.48 -4.27
N LEU A 43 12.98 -8.04 -5.49
CA LEU A 43 13.83 -8.24 -6.66
C LEU A 43 15.05 -7.32 -6.70
N PHE A 44 14.88 -6.02 -6.42
CA PHE A 44 15.89 -5.00 -6.72
C PHE A 44 16.58 -4.42 -5.48
N VAL A 45 15.98 -4.56 -4.30
CA VAL A 45 16.60 -4.13 -3.03
C VAL A 45 17.21 -5.34 -2.32
N MET A 46 16.45 -6.44 -2.22
CA MET A 46 16.89 -7.66 -1.54
C MET A 46 17.65 -8.61 -2.46
N GLU A 47 17.59 -8.40 -3.77
CA GLU A 47 18.27 -9.19 -4.81
C GLU A 47 17.93 -10.69 -4.75
N LEU A 48 16.69 -11.01 -4.38
CA LEU A 48 16.18 -12.39 -4.38
C LEU A 48 15.68 -12.82 -5.75
N SER A 49 15.53 -14.13 -5.94
CA SER A 49 14.99 -14.67 -7.18
C SER A 49 13.50 -14.32 -7.35
N GLU A 50 13.06 -14.28 -8.61
CA GLU A 50 11.64 -14.05 -8.93
C GLU A 50 10.72 -15.07 -8.27
N GLN A 51 11.15 -16.33 -8.13
CA GLN A 51 10.36 -17.38 -7.49
C GLN A 51 10.19 -17.12 -5.98
N GLU A 52 11.26 -16.72 -5.30
CA GLU A 52 11.21 -16.35 -3.88
C GLU A 52 10.31 -15.12 -3.68
N CYS A 53 10.43 -14.12 -4.55
CA CYS A 53 9.60 -12.93 -4.49
C CYS A 53 8.12 -13.21 -4.79
N ALA A 54 7.83 -14.10 -5.74
CA ALA A 54 6.46 -14.51 -6.03
C ALA A 54 5.81 -15.25 -4.84
N ALA A 55 6.59 -16.07 -4.13
CA ALA A 55 6.14 -16.75 -2.91
C ALA A 55 5.96 -15.78 -1.74
N TRP A 56 6.95 -14.89 -1.51
CA TRP A 56 6.94 -13.85 -0.47
C TRP A 56 5.72 -12.93 -0.59
N THR A 57 5.40 -12.51 -1.81
CA THR A 57 4.35 -11.53 -2.08
C THR A 57 2.98 -12.14 -2.32
N ARG A 58 2.81 -13.45 -2.08
CA ARG A 58 1.50 -14.11 -2.21
C ARG A 58 0.66 -13.78 -0.98
N VAL A 59 -0.37 -12.97 -1.17
CA VAL A 59 -1.44 -12.73 -0.19
C VAL A 59 -2.60 -13.70 -0.42
N SER A 60 -3.41 -13.96 0.62
CA SER A 60 -4.64 -14.76 0.49
C SER A 60 -5.86 -13.84 0.57
N PRO A 61 -6.76 -13.82 -0.44
CA PRO A 61 -6.67 -14.56 -1.70
C PRO A 61 -5.60 -13.98 -2.66
N ASP A 62 -5.00 -14.83 -3.51
CA ASP A 62 -3.94 -14.46 -4.46
C ASP A 62 -4.52 -13.77 -5.71
N VAL A 63 -5.07 -12.57 -5.50
CA VAL A 63 -5.83 -11.80 -6.50
C VAL A 63 -4.97 -10.88 -7.38
N ALA A 64 -3.82 -10.45 -6.87
CA ALA A 64 -2.92 -9.54 -7.58
C ALA A 64 -1.78 -10.30 -8.27
N LYS A 65 -1.62 -10.11 -9.58
CA LYS A 65 -0.52 -10.69 -10.36
C LYS A 65 0.47 -9.60 -10.74
N ALA A 66 1.76 -9.93 -10.70
CA ALA A 66 2.84 -9.00 -11.01
C ALA A 66 3.54 -9.38 -12.33
N THR A 67 3.97 -8.38 -13.09
CA THR A 67 4.83 -8.49 -14.26
C THR A 67 6.07 -7.62 -14.05
N ILE A 68 7.23 -8.13 -14.44
CA ILE A 68 8.53 -7.54 -14.09
C ILE A 68 9.19 -7.01 -15.36
N ASP A 69 9.51 -5.73 -15.35
CA ASP A 69 10.38 -5.08 -16.31
C ASP A 69 11.77 -4.92 -15.67
N ARG A 70 12.69 -5.81 -16.05
CA ARG A 70 14.06 -5.81 -15.52
C ARG A 70 14.91 -4.68 -16.10
N GLU A 71 14.62 -4.24 -17.33
CA GLU A 71 15.37 -3.19 -18.01
C GLU A 71 15.17 -1.86 -17.30
N HIS A 72 13.91 -1.53 -16.98
CA HIS A 72 13.53 -0.29 -16.30
C HIS A 72 13.42 -0.44 -14.77
N LYS A 73 13.75 -1.61 -14.23
CA LYS A 73 13.62 -1.98 -12.80
C LYS A 73 12.24 -1.62 -12.22
N ARG A 74 11.20 -1.99 -12.94
CA ARG A 74 9.79 -1.70 -12.61
C ARG A 74 9.00 -3.00 -12.45
N VAL A 75 8.06 -2.99 -11.53
CA VAL A 75 7.05 -4.05 -11.38
C VAL A 75 5.68 -3.44 -11.54
N HIS A 76 4.90 -4.04 -12.43
CA HIS A 76 3.50 -3.74 -12.65
C HIS A 76 2.64 -4.82 -11.99
N ALA A 77 1.63 -4.44 -11.21
CA ALA A 77 0.69 -5.39 -10.62
C ALA A 77 -0.75 -5.07 -11.01
N VAL A 78 -1.55 -6.11 -11.27
CA VAL A 78 -2.97 -6.01 -11.61
C VAL A 78 -3.81 -6.98 -10.79
N ALA A 79 -4.97 -6.54 -10.30
CA ALA A 79 -6.02 -7.42 -9.79
C ALA A 79 -7.35 -7.15 -10.48
N LEU A 80 -8.11 -8.23 -10.73
CA LEU A 80 -9.46 -8.21 -11.31
C LEU A 80 -9.60 -7.42 -12.63
N GLY A 81 -8.49 -7.09 -13.30
CA GLY A 81 -8.45 -6.45 -14.62
C GLY A 81 -8.53 -4.93 -14.63
N PHE A 82 -8.80 -4.28 -13.50
CA PHE A 82 -8.97 -2.81 -13.45
C PHE A 82 -8.27 -2.11 -12.30
N TRP A 83 -7.87 -2.83 -11.24
CA TRP A 83 -6.92 -2.27 -10.28
C TRP A 83 -5.51 -2.55 -10.76
N ALA A 84 -4.73 -1.50 -10.93
CA ALA A 84 -3.34 -1.59 -11.32
C ALA A 84 -2.48 -0.69 -10.44
N ALA A 85 -1.24 -1.10 -10.20
CA ALA A 85 -0.24 -0.26 -9.57
C ALA A 85 1.14 -0.59 -10.11
N ASP A 86 2.02 0.41 -10.08
CA ASP A 86 3.41 0.26 -10.45
C ASP A 86 4.31 0.58 -9.26
N ALA A 87 5.48 -0.05 -9.26
CA ALA A 87 6.58 0.32 -8.41
C ALA A 87 7.89 0.23 -9.16
N ARG A 88 8.79 1.18 -8.95
CA ARG A 88 10.08 1.27 -9.63
C ARG A 88 11.20 1.50 -8.62
N PHE A 89 12.32 0.83 -8.84
CA PHE A 89 13.53 1.04 -8.07
C PHE A 89 14.28 2.28 -8.56
N ASP A 90 14.48 3.26 -7.68
CA ASP A 90 15.12 4.54 -8.01
C ASP A 90 16.60 4.65 -7.58
N GLY A 91 17.13 3.63 -6.90
CA GLY A 91 18.51 3.60 -6.41
C GLY A 91 18.81 4.46 -5.17
N ARG A 92 17.88 5.31 -4.73
CA ARG A 92 18.08 6.23 -3.58
C ARG A 92 17.14 5.92 -2.41
N HIS A 93 15.87 5.69 -2.69
CA HIS A 93 14.81 5.41 -1.72
C HIS A 93 14.32 3.95 -1.77
N GLY A 94 14.88 3.16 -2.69
CA GLY A 94 14.44 1.78 -2.94
C GLY A 94 13.32 1.74 -3.97
N CYS A 95 12.31 0.92 -3.72
CA CYS A 95 11.13 0.85 -4.60
C CYS A 95 10.03 1.81 -4.15
N VAL A 96 9.65 2.71 -5.05
CA VAL A 96 8.61 3.71 -4.86
C VAL A 96 7.46 3.46 -5.83
N HIS A 97 6.26 3.91 -5.47
CA HIS A 97 5.13 3.90 -6.40
C HIS A 97 5.32 4.97 -7.47
N ASP A 98 5.05 4.61 -8.73
CA ASP A 98 4.93 5.55 -9.84
C ASP A 98 3.53 6.17 -9.91
#